data_AF-A0A4P8XLL9-F1
#
_entry.id   AF-A0A4P8XLL9-F1
#
_cell.length_a   1.000
_cell.length_b   1.000
_cell.length_c   1.000
_cell.angle_alpha   90.00
_cell.angle_beta   90.00
_cell.angle_gamma   90.00
#
_symmetry.space_group_name_H-M   'P 1'
#
loop_
_entity.id
_entity.type
_entity.pdbx_description
1 polymer ?
#
loop_
_entity_poly.entity_id
_entity_poly.type
_entity_poly.pdbx_seq_one_letter_code
_entity_poly.pdbx_strand_id
1 'polypeptide(L)'
;MRDNGYSTPVPRRENELRASGPGEVIQYQLSDEELAKYRALPVPQKQGKRPIDLRIANTKAEQQRRRAEMKEENDMPDKKEGPACGLTRENLIEQVAKGETLSSIERAWGMKYNTIHNWVKRWDLKGINQAKAQELLDQAKHPFAARGVEETGCTEPKEVLNSETERLAQENAAMKAENERLLQERDDYKRAAEDLESKTLEYDQFLDQFHEAKEKLNDELELVVKARDEYMRMYQEQYAFAQSYYAECSILKAERDELLIDRSALQDELTPIDSDPVNHPLHYTRGGIECIDAIEAATAGLSGSEAYITGAVIKYLWRWKWKNGREDLQKAAWYIDRLIGGDQLEQAK
;
A
#
# COMPACT_ATOMS: atom_id res chain seq x y z
N MET A 1 36.80 -25.55 -8.92
CA MET A 1 36.45 -24.12 -8.80
C MET A 1 35.07 -24.07 -8.18
N ARG A 2 34.93 -23.46 -6.99
CA ARG A 2 33.66 -23.45 -6.23
C ARG A 2 32.73 -22.40 -6.84
N ASP A 3 31.52 -22.83 -7.18
CA ASP A 3 30.44 -22.00 -7.65
C ASP A 3 29.95 -21.12 -6.49
N ASN A 4 30.13 -19.81 -6.60
CA ASN A 4 29.64 -18.84 -5.62
C ASN A 4 28.18 -18.51 -5.96
N GLY A 5 27.25 -19.05 -5.18
CA GLY A 5 25.80 -18.91 -5.31
C GLY A 5 25.24 -17.52 -4.94
N TYR A 6 25.74 -16.45 -5.54
CA TYR A 6 25.10 -15.13 -5.50
C TYR A 6 25.02 -14.55 -6.91
N SER A 7 24.11 -15.09 -7.71
CA SER A 7 23.67 -14.46 -8.96
C SER A 7 22.31 -13.85 -8.68
N THR A 8 22.26 -12.52 -8.50
CA THR A 8 21.01 -11.77 -8.59
C THR A 8 20.39 -12.08 -9.95
N PRO A 9 19.14 -12.58 -10.03
CA PRO A 9 18.53 -12.91 -11.30
C PRO A 9 18.47 -11.66 -12.18
N VAL A 10 19.17 -11.67 -13.31
CA VAL A 10 19.02 -10.62 -14.33
C VAL A 10 17.57 -10.69 -14.81
N PRO A 11 16.78 -9.61 -14.70
CA PRO A 11 15.40 -9.59 -15.17
C PRO A 11 15.35 -10.03 -16.64
N ARG A 12 14.35 -10.84 -17.00
CA ARG A 12 14.16 -11.24 -18.40
C ARG A 12 13.96 -9.99 -19.24
N ARG A 13 14.62 -9.93 -20.40
CA ARG A 13 14.55 -8.81 -21.36
C ARG A 13 13.11 -8.40 -21.72
N GLU A 14 12.18 -9.34 -21.68
CA GLU A 14 10.73 -9.10 -21.87
C GLU A 14 10.12 -8.20 -20.79
N ASN A 15 10.61 -8.26 -19.54
CA ASN A 15 10.17 -7.39 -18.45
C ASN A 15 10.71 -5.98 -18.61
N GLU A 16 11.95 -5.84 -19.10
CA GLU A 16 12.56 -4.53 -19.40
C GLU A 16 11.83 -3.85 -20.57
N LEU A 17 11.43 -4.61 -21.59
CA LEU A 17 10.66 -4.11 -22.74
C LEU A 17 9.19 -3.79 -22.41
N ARG A 18 8.64 -4.35 -21.32
CA ARG A 18 7.30 -4.00 -20.80
C ARG A 18 7.29 -2.76 -19.91
N ALA A 19 8.44 -2.33 -19.41
CA ALA A 19 8.52 -1.12 -18.60
C ALA A 19 8.22 0.09 -19.50
N SER A 20 7.02 0.66 -19.35
CA SER A 20 6.73 1.98 -19.88
C SER A 20 7.73 2.97 -19.25
N GLY A 21 8.30 3.87 -20.07
CA GLY A 21 9.26 4.86 -19.62
C GLY A 21 8.73 5.70 -18.44
N PRO A 22 9.60 6.45 -17.74
CA PRO A 22 9.18 7.24 -16.60
C PRO A 22 8.00 8.13 -17.00
N GLY A 23 6.86 7.95 -16.33
CA GLY A 23 5.68 8.78 -16.53
C GLY A 23 5.99 10.25 -16.27
N GLU A 24 5.11 11.12 -16.75
CA GLU A 24 5.24 12.56 -16.53
C GLU A 24 5.33 12.87 -15.03
N VAL A 25 6.35 13.65 -14.63
CA VAL A 25 6.58 13.99 -13.23
C VAL A 25 5.54 15.02 -12.82
N ILE A 26 4.46 14.57 -12.18
CA ILE A 26 3.44 15.44 -11.62
C ILE A 26 4.02 16.09 -10.36
N GLN A 27 4.25 17.41 -10.42
CA GLN A 27 4.61 18.20 -9.25
C GLN A 27 3.34 18.71 -8.57
N TYR A 28 3.11 18.28 -7.32
CA TYR A 28 2.02 18.77 -6.49
C TYR A 28 2.58 19.69 -5.40
N GLN A 29 2.03 20.90 -5.29
CA GLN A 29 2.30 21.78 -4.15
C GLN A 29 1.29 21.48 -3.05
N LEU A 30 1.79 20.96 -1.94
CA LEU A 30 1.00 20.71 -0.73
C LEU A 30 0.50 22.04 -0.15
N SER A 31 -0.77 22.08 0.23
CA SER A 31 -1.34 23.19 0.98
C SER A 31 -0.71 23.28 2.38
N ASP A 32 -0.77 24.47 3.01
CA ASP A 32 -0.19 24.67 4.35
C ASP A 32 -0.78 23.73 5.41
N GLU A 33 -2.05 23.36 5.27
CA GLU A 33 -2.73 22.39 6.15
C GLU A 33 -2.21 20.96 5.96
N GLU A 34 -1.93 20.54 4.73
CA GLU A 34 -1.32 19.24 4.44
C GLU A 34 0.13 19.19 4.91
N LEU A 35 0.86 20.29 4.73
CA LEU A 35 2.23 20.44 5.21
C LEU A 35 2.32 20.32 6.73
N ALA A 36 1.34 20.87 7.46
CA ALA A 36 1.24 20.75 8.91
C ALA A 36 1.03 19.29 9.35
N LYS A 37 0.22 18.51 8.63
CA LYS A 37 0.02 17.08 8.91
C LYS A 37 1.32 16.28 8.79
N TYR A 38 2.13 16.55 7.75
CA TYR A 38 3.41 15.87 7.58
C TYR A 38 4.48 16.31 8.60
N ARG A 39 4.47 17.59 9.01
CA ARG A 39 5.36 18.12 10.06
C ARG A 39 5.02 17.61 11.46
N ALA A 40 3.77 17.23 11.69
CA ALA A 40 3.31 16.66 12.95
C ALA A 40 3.64 15.17 13.11
N LEU A 41 4.15 14.50 12.06
CA LEU A 41 4.57 13.10 12.15
C LEU A 41 5.84 12.98 13.00
N PRO A 42 5.92 11.99 13.91
CA PRO A 42 7.10 11.75 14.71
C PRO A 42 8.30 11.41 13.82
N VAL A 43 9.45 12.01 14.10
CA VAL A 43 10.70 11.69 13.39
C VAL A 43 11.01 10.21 13.63
N PRO A 44 11.14 9.37 12.59
CA PRO A 44 11.37 7.96 12.78
C PRO A 44 12.69 7.74 13.52
N GLN A 45 12.62 7.14 14.71
CA GLN A 45 13.79 6.68 15.42
C GLN A 45 14.49 5.63 14.56
N LYS A 46 15.78 5.83 14.27
CA LYS A 46 16.61 4.89 13.49
C LYS A 46 16.85 3.61 14.29
N GLN A 47 15.87 2.71 14.31
CA GLN A 47 16.08 1.33 14.70
C GLN A 47 15.95 0.48 13.44
N GLY A 48 17.09 0.00 12.93
CA GLY A 48 17.15 -0.86 11.75
C GLY A 48 18.37 -0.57 10.89
N LYS A 49 19.15 -1.61 10.59
CA LYS A 49 20.29 -1.54 9.66
C LYS A 49 19.76 -1.11 8.29
N ARG A 50 20.31 -0.03 7.74
CA ARG A 50 19.94 0.47 6.41
C ARG A 50 20.23 -0.62 5.37
N PRO A 51 19.26 -0.99 4.52
CA PRO A 51 19.55 -1.74 3.32
C PRO A 51 20.24 -0.79 2.34
N ILE A 52 21.37 -1.22 1.77
CA ILE A 52 22.21 -0.51 0.78
C ILE A 52 23.09 0.59 1.40
N ASP A 53 24.40 0.32 1.41
CA ASP A 53 25.48 1.21 1.85
C ASP A 53 25.64 2.39 0.85
N LEU A 54 24.76 3.38 0.95
CA LEU A 54 25.06 4.70 0.41
C LEU A 54 26.16 5.29 1.29
N ARG A 55 27.37 5.30 0.75
CA ARG A 55 28.58 5.85 1.36
C ARG A 55 28.45 7.37 1.48
N ILE A 56 27.67 7.83 2.46
CA ILE A 56 27.65 9.23 2.87
C ILE A 56 29.02 9.49 3.51
N ALA A 57 29.79 10.39 2.93
CA ALA A 57 31.07 10.81 3.48
C ALA A 57 30.82 11.41 4.87
N ASN A 58 31.13 10.64 5.92
CA ASN A 58 31.08 11.11 7.31
C ASN A 58 31.93 12.38 7.41
N THR A 59 31.29 13.49 7.72
CA THR A 59 31.99 14.76 7.95
C THR A 59 32.93 14.60 9.14
N LYS A 60 34.09 15.27 9.11
CA LYS A 60 35.08 15.26 10.21
C LYS A 60 34.45 15.57 11.58
N ALA A 61 33.37 16.35 11.60
CA ALA A 61 32.61 16.69 12.81
C ALA A 61 31.93 15.46 13.45
N GLU A 62 31.39 14.54 12.65
CA GLU A 62 30.71 13.34 13.14
C GLU A 62 31.70 12.29 13.67
N GLN A 63 32.89 12.21 13.05
CA GLN A 63 33.99 11.39 13.57
C GLN A 63 34.56 11.94 14.88
N GLN A 64 34.63 13.25 15.05
CA GLN A 64 35.07 13.88 16.29
C GLN A 64 34.05 13.69 17.41
N ARG A 65 32.74 13.79 17.13
CA ARG A 65 31.68 13.50 18.12
C ARG A 65 31.73 12.06 18.61
N ARG A 66 31.84 11.09 17.70
CA ARG A 66 31.98 9.67 18.10
C ARG A 66 33.24 9.38 18.91
N ARG A 67 34.35 10.08 18.63
CA ARG A 67 35.57 9.97 19.44
C ARG A 67 35.45 10.62 20.80
N ALA A 68 34.62 11.65 20.94
CA ALA A 68 34.30 12.29 22.22
C ALA A 68 33.34 11.41 23.04
N GLU A 69 32.30 10.86 22.42
CA GLU A 69 31.33 9.94 23.04
C GLU A 69 32.03 8.64 23.51
N MET A 70 32.92 8.04 22.70
CA MET A 70 33.72 6.89 23.13
C MET A 70 34.78 7.22 24.21
N LYS A 71 35.12 8.50 24.40
CA LYS A 71 36.00 8.94 25.49
C LYS A 71 35.20 9.11 26.78
N GLU A 72 34.00 9.68 26.72
CA GLU A 72 33.10 9.79 27.89
C GLU A 72 32.63 8.41 28.39
N GLU A 73 32.39 7.45 27.49
CA GLU A 73 32.00 6.08 27.89
C GLU A 73 33.15 5.31 28.56
N ASN A 74 34.42 5.68 28.30
CA ASN A 74 35.59 5.06 28.93
C ASN A 74 36.04 5.74 30.24
N ASP A 75 35.44 6.87 30.64
CA ASP A 75 35.76 7.60 31.89
C ASP A 75 34.78 7.28 33.04
N MET A 76 33.90 6.29 32.88
CA MET A 76 33.11 5.70 33.97
C MET A 76 33.99 4.81 34.86
N PRO A 77 33.94 4.92 36.20
CA PRO A 77 34.70 4.05 37.09
C PRO A 77 34.15 2.62 37.04
N ASP A 78 34.82 1.77 36.26
CA ASP A 78 34.51 0.35 36.10
C ASP A 78 34.64 -0.41 37.44
N LYS A 79 33.53 -0.61 38.16
CA LYS A 79 33.41 -1.51 39.32
C LYS A 79 33.40 -2.99 38.90
N LYS A 80 34.41 -3.46 38.18
CA LYS A 80 34.63 -4.91 37.96
C LYS A 80 35.77 -5.39 38.85
N GLU A 81 35.40 -6.00 39.98
CA GLU A 81 36.31 -6.54 41.00
C GLU A 81 37.03 -7.85 40.58
N GLY A 82 36.97 -8.23 39.30
CA GLY A 82 37.72 -9.37 38.78
C GLY A 82 37.36 -9.79 37.36
N PRO A 83 38.04 -10.82 36.81
CA PRO A 83 37.70 -11.46 35.54
C PRO A 83 36.29 -12.05 35.55
N ALA A 84 35.70 -12.20 34.35
CA ALA A 84 34.33 -12.71 34.15
C ALA A 84 34.08 -14.13 34.70
N CYS A 85 35.15 -14.87 35.03
CA CYS A 85 35.08 -16.18 35.68
C CYS A 85 34.80 -16.12 37.19
N GLY A 86 34.67 -14.94 37.79
CA GLY A 86 34.34 -14.78 39.21
C GLY A 86 35.54 -15.00 40.17
N LEU A 87 36.77 -15.07 39.64
CA LEU A 87 37.97 -15.14 40.47
C LEU A 87 38.20 -13.81 41.18
N THR A 88 38.16 -13.82 42.52
CA THR A 88 38.45 -12.65 43.35
C THR A 88 39.94 -12.56 43.69
N ARG A 89 40.38 -11.37 44.13
CA ARG A 89 41.76 -11.13 44.59
C ARG A 89 42.18 -12.09 45.70
N GLU A 90 41.27 -12.39 46.63
CA GLU A 90 41.52 -13.25 47.79
C GLU A 90 41.67 -14.71 47.38
N ASN A 91 40.77 -15.22 46.52
CA ASN A 91 40.84 -16.58 46.00
C ASN A 91 42.15 -16.85 45.24
N LEU A 92 42.64 -15.86 44.49
CA LEU A 92 43.94 -15.96 43.82
C LEU A 92 45.09 -16.09 44.83
N ILE A 93 45.09 -15.25 45.88
CA ILE A 93 46.15 -15.27 46.91
C ILE A 93 46.14 -16.61 47.66
N GLU A 94 44.96 -17.14 47.99
CA GLU A 94 44.84 -18.46 48.62
C GLU A 94 45.35 -19.61 47.75
N GLN A 95 45.03 -19.61 46.45
CA GLN A 95 45.49 -20.66 45.52
C GLN A 95 47.01 -20.60 45.31
N VAL A 96 47.58 -19.39 45.25
CA VAL A 96 49.04 -19.21 45.17
C VAL A 96 49.73 -19.59 46.48
N ALA A 97 49.13 -19.32 47.64
CA ALA A 97 49.65 -19.74 48.95
C ALA A 97 49.66 -21.28 49.11
N LYS A 98 48.66 -21.97 48.53
CA LYS A 98 48.62 -23.43 48.44
C LYS A 98 49.67 -24.03 47.49
N GLY A 99 50.43 -23.20 46.76
CA GLY A 99 51.52 -23.62 45.88
C GLY A 99 51.12 -23.83 44.42
N GLU A 100 49.91 -23.40 44.02
CA GLU A 100 49.49 -23.48 42.62
C GLU A 100 50.16 -22.39 41.78
N THR A 101 50.60 -22.76 40.57
CA THR A 101 51.15 -21.79 39.62
C THR A 101 50.04 -21.01 38.93
N LEU A 102 50.30 -19.76 38.54
CA LEU A 102 49.34 -18.90 37.84
C LEU A 102 48.78 -19.55 36.56
N SER A 103 49.59 -20.36 35.86
CA SER A 103 49.17 -21.12 34.67
C SER A 103 48.23 -22.27 35.00
N SER A 104 48.39 -22.90 36.17
CA SER A 104 47.47 -23.93 36.67
C SER A 104 46.11 -23.33 37.02
N ILE A 105 46.12 -22.19 37.69
CA ILE A 105 44.92 -21.41 38.04
C ILE A 105 44.20 -20.93 36.76
N GLU A 106 44.94 -20.45 35.76
CA GLU A 106 44.37 -20.02 34.48
C GLU A 106 43.63 -21.14 33.75
N ARG A 107 44.16 -22.37 33.80
CA ARG A 107 43.52 -23.56 33.24
C ARG A 107 42.32 -24.04 34.07
N ALA A 108 42.44 -24.04 35.40
CA ALA A 108 41.39 -24.48 36.32
C ALA A 108 40.11 -23.62 36.21
N TRP A 109 40.28 -22.32 35.97
CA TRP A 109 39.18 -21.36 35.83
C TRP A 109 38.74 -21.12 34.37
N GLY A 110 39.23 -21.92 33.41
CA GLY A 110 38.82 -21.84 32.01
C GLY A 110 39.16 -20.50 31.33
N MET A 111 40.19 -19.80 31.80
CA MET A 111 40.56 -18.49 31.30
C MET A 111 41.41 -18.59 30.03
N LYS A 112 41.29 -17.60 29.14
CA LYS A 112 42.16 -17.47 27.96
C LYS A 112 43.59 -17.16 28.41
N TYR A 113 44.59 -17.77 27.77
CA TYR A 113 46.00 -17.56 28.06
C TYR A 113 46.39 -16.07 28.21
N ASN A 114 47.16 -15.74 29.26
CA ASN A 114 47.58 -14.40 29.69
C ASN A 114 46.50 -13.48 30.28
N THR A 115 45.28 -13.96 30.51
CA THR A 115 44.23 -13.14 31.14
C THR A 115 44.55 -12.88 32.60
N ILE A 116 45.05 -13.88 33.33
CA ILE A 116 45.35 -13.77 34.76
C ILE A 116 46.47 -12.76 35.05
N HIS A 117 47.45 -12.65 34.15
CA HIS A 117 48.59 -11.74 34.27
C HIS A 117 48.16 -10.25 34.24
N ASN A 118 47.12 -9.94 33.46
CA ASN A 118 46.55 -8.60 33.42
C ASN A 118 45.87 -8.23 34.74
N TRP A 119 45.20 -9.18 35.38
CA TRP A 119 44.53 -8.98 36.68
C TRP A 119 45.51 -8.93 37.84
N VAL A 120 46.55 -9.77 37.83
CA VAL A 120 47.68 -9.70 38.77
C VAL A 120 48.33 -8.30 38.76
N LYS A 121 48.43 -7.66 37.58
CA LYS A 121 48.91 -6.27 37.46
C LYS A 121 47.92 -5.24 38.01
N ARG A 122 46.60 -5.43 37.80
CA ARG A 122 45.55 -4.53 38.31
C ARG A 122 45.39 -4.61 39.83
N TRP A 123 45.62 -5.78 40.43
CA TRP A 123 45.58 -6.00 41.88
C TRP A 123 46.91 -5.71 42.59
N ASP A 124 47.90 -5.20 41.87
CA ASP A 124 49.27 -4.90 42.32
C ASP A 124 50.02 -6.11 42.95
N LEU A 125 49.71 -7.32 42.46
CA LEU A 125 50.30 -8.58 42.92
C LEU A 125 51.51 -9.01 42.05
N LYS A 126 52.27 -8.05 41.51
CA LYS A 126 53.43 -8.37 40.65
C LYS A 126 54.47 -9.20 41.42
N GLY A 127 54.91 -10.31 40.82
CA GLY A 127 55.89 -11.22 41.43
C GLY A 127 55.35 -11.96 42.66
N ILE A 128 54.05 -12.28 42.67
CA ILE A 128 53.46 -13.08 43.74
C ILE A 128 54.07 -14.48 43.77
N ASN A 129 54.82 -14.75 44.84
CA ASN A 129 55.38 -16.06 45.15
C ASN A 129 54.65 -16.63 46.37
N GLN A 130 54.74 -17.95 46.57
CA GLN A 130 54.06 -18.66 47.67
C GLN A 130 54.30 -18.00 49.04
N ALA A 131 55.54 -17.58 49.34
CA ALA A 131 55.87 -16.90 50.59
C ALA A 131 55.19 -15.53 50.75
N LYS A 132 55.09 -14.76 49.66
CA LYS A 132 54.45 -13.44 49.65
C LYS A 132 52.93 -13.53 49.73
N ALA A 133 52.34 -14.59 49.15
CA ALA A 133 50.93 -14.88 49.28
C ALA A 133 50.56 -15.27 50.72
N GLN A 134 51.42 -16.05 51.39
CA GLN A 134 51.24 -16.42 52.79
C GLN A 134 51.33 -15.21 53.74
N GLU A 135 52.31 -14.33 53.53
CA GLU A 135 52.47 -13.09 54.29
C GLU A 135 51.25 -12.16 54.18
N LEU A 136 50.67 -12.03 52.97
CA LEU A 136 49.47 -11.23 52.74
C LEU A 136 48.23 -11.81 53.42
N LEU A 137 48.14 -13.14 53.55
CA LEU A 137 47.07 -13.81 54.31
C LEU A 137 47.26 -13.63 55.81
N ASP A 138 48.50 -13.64 56.30
CA ASP A 138 48.80 -13.44 57.72
C ASP A 138 48.57 -11.99 58.16
N GLN A 139 48.86 -11.01 57.29
CA GLN A 139 48.49 -9.60 57.50
C GLN A 139 46.97 -9.39 57.52
N ALA A 140 46.20 -10.18 56.76
CA ALA A 140 44.73 -10.11 56.77
C ALA A 140 44.10 -10.76 58.01
N LYS A 141 44.78 -11.73 58.65
CA LYS A 141 44.28 -12.43 59.86
C LYS A 141 44.50 -11.67 61.17
N HIS A 142 45.42 -10.69 61.20
CA HIS A 142 45.71 -9.90 62.41
C HIS A 142 45.74 -8.39 62.12
N PRO A 143 44.58 -7.70 62.12
CA PRO A 143 44.55 -6.24 61.94
C PRO A 143 45.10 -5.45 63.15
N PHE A 144 45.32 -6.09 64.32
CA PHE A 144 45.53 -5.38 65.59
C PHE A 144 46.53 -6.06 66.55
N ALA A 145 47.61 -6.68 66.06
CA ALA A 145 48.58 -7.38 66.91
C ALA A 145 49.99 -6.75 66.94
N ALA A 146 50.13 -5.47 66.60
CA ALA A 146 51.40 -4.76 66.73
C ALA A 146 51.21 -3.29 67.13
N ARG A 147 50.71 -3.07 68.35
CA ARG A 147 51.01 -1.85 69.10
C ARG A 147 51.28 -2.27 70.54
N GLY A 148 52.56 -2.40 70.88
CA GLY A 148 53.00 -2.67 72.25
C GLY A 148 52.48 -1.58 73.17
N VAL A 149 51.76 -1.98 74.21
CA VAL A 149 51.36 -1.10 75.30
C VAL A 149 52.38 -1.29 76.41
N GLU A 150 53.22 -0.28 76.62
CA GLU A 150 53.96 -0.12 77.86
C GLU A 150 52.93 0.05 79.00
N GLU A 151 53.03 -0.80 80.00
CA GLU A 151 52.29 -0.69 81.25
C GLU A 151 52.64 0.65 81.93
N THR A 152 51.76 1.63 81.79
CA THR A 152 51.74 2.81 82.65
C THR A 152 50.39 2.86 83.33
N GLY A 153 50.41 2.70 84.65
CA GLY A 153 49.23 2.83 85.49
C GLY A 153 48.62 4.22 85.35
N CYS A 154 47.33 4.26 85.04
CA CYS A 154 46.47 5.39 85.36
C CYS A 154 45.05 4.87 85.56
N THR A 155 44.55 5.06 86.78
CA THR A 155 43.12 5.10 87.07
C THR A 155 42.49 6.21 86.24
N GLU A 156 41.86 5.85 85.13
CA GLU A 156 41.04 6.74 84.30
C GLU A 156 39.58 6.26 84.24
N PRO A 157 38.61 7.18 84.08
CA PRO A 157 37.41 7.24 84.92
C PRO A 157 36.23 6.51 84.30
N LYS A 158 35.42 5.84 85.13
CA LYS A 158 34.13 5.22 84.73
C LYS A 158 33.20 6.16 83.94
N GLU A 159 33.37 7.48 84.07
CA GLU A 159 32.62 8.50 83.34
C GLU A 159 32.98 8.58 81.84
N VAL A 160 34.26 8.40 81.46
CA VAL A 160 34.67 8.43 80.04
C VAL A 160 34.15 7.20 79.31
N LEU A 161 34.23 6.03 79.95
CA LEU A 161 33.68 4.78 79.41
C LEU A 161 32.15 4.84 79.24
N ASN A 162 31.43 5.42 80.21
CA ASN A 162 29.99 5.64 80.11
C ASN A 162 29.65 6.58 78.94
N SER A 163 30.38 7.69 78.77
CA SER A 163 30.16 8.64 77.68
C SER A 163 30.37 8.02 76.29
N GLU A 164 31.32 7.10 76.17
CA GLU A 164 31.60 6.40 74.91
C GLU A 164 30.55 5.32 74.61
N THR A 165 30.06 4.61 75.64
CA THR A 165 28.93 3.68 75.49
C THR A 165 27.63 4.39 75.12
N GLU A 166 27.38 5.60 75.65
CA GLU A 166 26.23 6.43 75.27
C GLU A 166 26.34 6.92 73.82
N ARG A 167 27.53 7.32 73.38
CA ARG A 167 27.78 7.72 71.98
C ARG A 167 27.55 6.56 71.02
N LEU A 168 28.07 5.37 71.34
CA LEU A 168 27.85 4.15 70.55
C LEU A 168 26.38 3.72 70.56
N ALA A 169 25.66 3.90 71.66
CA ALA A 169 24.22 3.63 71.73
C ALA A 169 23.42 4.60 70.85
N GLN A 170 23.78 5.89 70.83
CA GLN A 170 23.19 6.89 69.94
C GLN A 170 23.48 6.59 68.46
N GLU A 171 24.71 6.21 68.13
CA GLU A 171 25.11 5.85 66.76
C GLU A 171 24.38 4.57 66.28
N ASN A 172 24.26 3.55 67.14
CA ASN A 172 23.46 2.36 66.83
C ASN A 172 21.96 2.66 66.70
N ALA A 173 21.43 3.58 67.50
CA ALA A 173 20.04 4.03 67.37
C ALA A 173 19.82 4.80 66.06
N ALA A 174 20.76 5.66 65.67
CA ALA A 174 20.74 6.36 64.39
C ALA A 174 20.83 5.39 63.20
N MET A 175 21.73 4.41 63.26
CA MET A 175 21.82 3.36 62.24
C MET A 175 20.56 2.49 62.16
N LYS A 176 19.90 2.20 63.28
CA LYS A 176 18.62 1.48 63.27
C LYS A 176 17.53 2.31 62.60
N ALA A 177 17.42 3.60 62.93
CA ALA A 177 16.46 4.50 62.30
C ALA A 177 16.70 4.63 60.78
N GLU A 178 17.97 4.69 60.36
CA GLU A 178 18.32 4.73 58.94
C GLU A 178 18.01 3.41 58.22
N ASN A 179 18.27 2.26 58.85
CA ASN A 179 17.87 0.96 58.30
C ASN A 179 16.35 0.83 58.18
N GLU A 180 15.58 1.33 59.14
CA GLU A 180 14.11 1.36 59.07
C GLU A 180 13.63 2.23 57.90
N ARG A 181 14.27 3.38 57.65
CA ARG A 181 13.99 4.22 56.47
C ARG A 181 14.27 3.50 55.16
N LEU A 182 15.45 2.90 55.03
CA LEU A 182 15.82 2.15 53.82
C LEU A 182 14.89 0.95 53.57
N LEU A 183 14.40 0.30 54.63
CA LEU A 183 13.40 -0.76 54.50
C LEU A 183 12.06 -0.24 53.98
N GLN A 184 11.59 0.91 54.48
CA GLN A 184 10.38 1.56 53.96
C GLN A 184 10.55 1.96 52.48
N GLU A 185 11.68 2.57 52.12
CA GLU A 185 11.97 2.96 50.74
C GLU A 185 12.01 1.74 49.80
N ARG A 186 12.64 0.64 50.23
CA ARG A 186 12.63 -0.64 49.51
C ARG A 186 11.20 -1.14 49.28
N ASP A 187 10.34 -1.05 50.29
CA ASP A 187 8.96 -1.55 50.20
C ASP A 187 8.09 -0.64 49.33
N ASP A 188 8.35 0.67 49.30
CA ASP A 188 7.74 1.60 48.36
C ASP A 188 8.16 1.30 46.91
N TYR A 189 9.45 1.04 46.66
CA TYR A 189 9.92 0.65 45.33
C TYR A 189 9.34 -0.69 44.86
N LYS A 190 9.16 -1.66 45.77
CA LYS A 190 8.50 -2.93 45.44
C LYS A 190 7.05 -2.72 45.02
N ARG A 191 6.29 -1.92 45.76
CA ARG A 191 4.91 -1.57 45.38
C ARG A 191 4.86 -0.86 44.03
N ALA A 192 5.77 0.08 43.78
CA ALA A 192 5.86 0.75 42.48
C ALA A 192 6.20 -0.21 41.34
N ALA A 193 7.05 -1.22 41.58
CA ALA A 193 7.39 -2.24 40.59
C ALA A 193 6.20 -3.16 40.29
N GLU A 194 5.44 -3.59 41.30
CA GLU A 194 4.22 -4.41 41.17
C GLU A 194 3.12 -3.66 40.37
N ASP A 195 2.94 -2.37 40.62
CA ASP A 195 2.03 -1.51 39.86
C ASP A 195 2.47 -1.41 38.39
N LEU A 196 3.78 -1.33 38.13
CA LEU A 196 4.32 -1.23 36.78
C LEU A 196 4.14 -2.57 36.03
N GLU A 197 4.36 -3.69 36.71
CA GLU A 197 4.14 -5.04 36.18
C GLU A 197 2.66 -5.26 35.84
N SER A 198 1.75 -4.81 36.70
CA SER A 198 0.30 -4.86 36.45
C SER A 198 -0.07 -4.07 35.19
N LYS A 199 0.48 -2.86 35.03
CA LYS A 199 0.26 -2.04 33.81
C LYS A 199 0.85 -2.71 32.57
N THR A 200 2.02 -3.34 32.66
CA THR A 200 2.58 -4.06 31.51
C THR A 200 1.68 -5.22 31.08
N LEU A 201 1.11 -5.94 32.04
CA LEU A 201 0.15 -7.01 31.74
C LEU A 201 -1.13 -6.48 31.06
N GLU A 202 -1.64 -5.34 31.51
CA GLU A 202 -2.79 -4.68 30.86
C GLU A 202 -2.48 -4.27 29.42
N TYR A 203 -1.28 -3.73 29.16
CA TYR A 203 -0.85 -3.38 27.80
C TYR A 203 -0.70 -4.61 26.91
N ASP A 204 -0.14 -5.70 27.43
CA ASP A 204 -0.01 -6.95 26.68
C ASP A 204 -1.39 -7.51 26.30
N GLN A 205 -2.34 -7.53 27.24
CA GLN A 205 -3.73 -7.93 26.97
C GLN A 205 -4.38 -7.04 25.90
N PHE A 206 -4.12 -5.73 25.94
CA PHE A 206 -4.63 -4.80 24.93
C PHE A 206 -3.99 -5.05 23.55
N LEU A 207 -2.70 -5.35 23.50
CA LEU A 207 -2.00 -5.68 22.26
C LEU A 207 -2.55 -6.97 21.64
N ASP A 208 -2.82 -7.99 22.45
CA ASP A 208 -3.42 -9.24 21.97
C ASP A 208 -4.79 -9.00 21.34
N GLN A 209 -5.66 -8.22 22.00
CA GLN A 209 -6.96 -7.83 21.45
C GLN A 209 -6.83 -7.04 20.14
N PHE A 210 -5.85 -6.14 20.07
CA PHE A 210 -5.57 -5.37 18.86
C PHE A 210 -5.09 -6.27 17.72
N HIS A 211 -4.22 -7.24 18.02
CA HIS A 211 -3.74 -8.22 17.05
C HIS A 211 -4.87 -9.10 16.51
N GLU A 212 -5.75 -9.59 17.37
CA GLU A 212 -6.93 -10.38 16.97
C GLU A 212 -7.89 -9.56 16.08
N ALA A 213 -8.15 -8.31 16.45
CA ALA A 213 -8.98 -7.41 15.64
C ALA A 213 -8.34 -7.12 14.28
N LYS A 214 -7.02 -6.93 14.23
CA LYS A 214 -6.28 -6.71 12.98
C LYS A 214 -6.33 -7.94 12.08
N GLU A 215 -6.23 -9.15 12.64
CA GLU A 215 -6.30 -10.40 11.89
C GLU A 215 -7.69 -10.58 11.25
N LYS A 216 -8.76 -10.37 12.02
CA LYS A 216 -10.15 -10.38 11.50
C LYS A 216 -10.35 -9.40 10.35
N LEU A 217 -9.84 -8.18 10.49
CA LEU A 217 -9.93 -7.17 9.42
C LEU A 217 -9.15 -7.58 8.17
N ASN A 218 -8.00 -8.24 8.35
CA ASN A 218 -7.20 -8.73 7.23
C ASN A 218 -7.90 -9.87 6.48
N ASP A 219 -8.57 -10.78 7.19
CA ASP A 219 -9.38 -11.84 6.59
C ASP A 219 -10.57 -11.28 5.80
N GLU A 220 -11.27 -10.27 6.36
CA GLU A 220 -12.33 -9.55 5.65
C GLU A 220 -11.82 -8.87 4.38
N LEU A 221 -10.66 -8.22 4.48
CA LEU A 221 -10.01 -7.59 3.32
C LEU A 221 -9.66 -8.61 2.24
N GLU A 222 -9.17 -9.79 2.63
CA GLU A 222 -8.85 -10.86 1.68
C GLU A 222 -10.10 -11.36 0.94
N LEU A 223 -11.24 -11.49 1.64
CA LEU A 223 -12.52 -11.84 1.02
C LEU A 223 -12.98 -10.79 0.01
N VAL A 224 -12.89 -9.51 0.37
CA VAL A 224 -13.24 -8.39 -0.53
C VAL A 224 -12.35 -8.37 -1.76
N VAL A 225 -11.05 -8.61 -1.60
CA VAL A 225 -10.09 -8.68 -2.70
C VAL A 225 -10.42 -9.84 -3.65
N LYS A 226 -10.73 -11.02 -3.12
CA LYS A 226 -11.16 -12.18 -3.93
C LYS A 226 -12.42 -11.87 -4.73
N ALA A 227 -13.44 -11.29 -4.08
CA ALA A 227 -14.69 -10.92 -4.75
C ALA A 227 -14.46 -9.87 -5.87
N ARG A 228 -13.58 -8.89 -5.64
CA ARG A 228 -13.18 -7.91 -6.66
C ARG A 228 -12.53 -8.60 -7.85
N ASP A 229 -11.60 -9.53 -7.61
CA ASP A 229 -10.85 -10.20 -8.67
C ASP A 229 -11.75 -11.12 -9.51
N GLU A 230 -12.71 -11.80 -8.87
CA GLU A 230 -13.76 -12.56 -9.55
C GLU A 230 -14.65 -11.67 -10.43
N TYR A 231 -15.11 -10.53 -9.90
CA TYR A 231 -15.87 -9.56 -10.66
C TYR A 231 -15.10 -9.03 -11.88
N MET A 232 -13.82 -8.66 -11.67
CA MET A 232 -12.97 -8.18 -12.75
C MET A 232 -12.74 -9.24 -13.83
N ARG A 233 -12.58 -10.51 -13.44
CA ARG A 233 -12.47 -11.62 -14.38
C ARG A 233 -13.74 -11.79 -15.21
N MET A 234 -14.91 -11.81 -14.56
CA MET A 234 -16.20 -11.89 -15.26
C MET A 234 -16.38 -10.73 -16.24
N TYR A 235 -16.02 -9.51 -15.82
CA TYR A 235 -16.10 -8.33 -16.68
C TYR A 235 -15.15 -8.43 -17.89
N GLN A 236 -13.93 -8.93 -17.70
CA GLN A 236 -12.97 -9.15 -18.79
C GLN A 236 -13.47 -10.19 -19.79
N GLU A 237 -14.06 -11.29 -19.31
CA GLU A 237 -14.64 -12.34 -20.17
C GLU A 237 -15.80 -11.79 -21.02
N GLN A 238 -16.70 -11.01 -20.41
CA GLN A 238 -17.79 -10.34 -21.13
C GLN A 238 -17.27 -9.34 -22.17
N TYR A 239 -16.26 -8.55 -21.81
CA TYR A 239 -15.67 -7.58 -22.71
C TYR A 239 -14.96 -8.25 -23.89
N ALA A 240 -14.22 -9.34 -23.65
CA ALA A 240 -13.59 -10.13 -24.70
C ALA A 240 -14.63 -10.73 -25.66
N PHE A 241 -15.75 -11.24 -25.14
CA PHE A 241 -16.86 -11.73 -25.96
C PHE A 241 -17.49 -10.62 -26.82
N ALA A 242 -17.74 -9.44 -26.23
CA ALA A 242 -18.26 -8.30 -26.98
C ALA A 242 -17.28 -7.89 -28.11
N GLN A 243 -15.97 -7.87 -27.83
CA GLN A 243 -14.96 -7.56 -28.83
C GLN A 243 -14.94 -8.57 -29.97
N SER A 244 -15.03 -9.88 -29.70
CA SER A 244 -15.09 -10.89 -30.75
C SER A 244 -16.36 -10.75 -31.60
N TYR A 245 -17.50 -10.47 -30.97
CA TYR A 245 -18.76 -10.23 -31.68
C TYR A 245 -18.69 -9.00 -32.58
N TYR A 246 -18.13 -7.88 -32.11
CA TYR A 246 -17.95 -6.68 -32.92
C TYR A 246 -16.98 -6.92 -34.10
N ALA A 247 -15.92 -7.70 -33.88
CA ALA A 247 -14.99 -8.07 -34.95
C ALA A 247 -15.70 -8.89 -36.04
N GLU A 248 -16.50 -9.89 -35.65
CA GLU A 248 -17.28 -10.71 -36.58
C GLU A 248 -18.31 -9.87 -37.35
N CYS A 249 -19.06 -9.00 -36.66
CA CYS A 249 -19.98 -8.07 -37.29
C CYS A 249 -19.28 -7.13 -38.28
N SER A 250 -18.06 -6.70 -37.97
CA SER A 250 -17.26 -5.86 -38.87
C SER A 250 -16.87 -6.60 -40.15
N ILE A 251 -16.54 -7.90 -40.07
CA ILE A 251 -16.22 -8.73 -41.24
C ILE A 251 -17.48 -8.92 -42.09
N LEU A 252 -18.59 -9.35 -41.50
CA LEU A 252 -19.86 -9.55 -42.21
C LEU A 252 -20.35 -8.27 -42.89
N LYS A 253 -20.13 -7.11 -42.26
CA LYS A 253 -20.47 -5.82 -42.86
C LYS A 253 -19.64 -5.53 -44.11
N ALA A 254 -18.34 -5.85 -44.09
CA ALA A 254 -17.46 -5.70 -45.24
C ALA A 254 -17.88 -6.63 -46.40
N GLU A 255 -18.17 -7.91 -46.12
CA GLU A 255 -18.64 -8.88 -47.11
C GLU A 255 -19.97 -8.44 -47.75
N ARG A 256 -20.91 -7.94 -46.94
CA ARG A 256 -22.18 -7.39 -47.42
C ARG A 256 -21.94 -6.20 -48.36
N ASP A 257 -21.04 -5.29 -47.99
CA ASP A 257 -20.77 -4.10 -48.78
C ASP A 257 -20.13 -4.46 -50.14
N GLU A 258 -19.28 -5.49 -50.19
CA GLU A 258 -18.75 -6.07 -51.43
C GLU A 258 -19.87 -6.65 -52.32
N LEU A 259 -20.76 -7.47 -51.75
CA LEU A 259 -21.90 -8.04 -52.47
C LEU A 259 -22.90 -6.97 -52.99
N LEU A 260 -23.05 -5.86 -52.27
CA LEU A 260 -23.91 -4.76 -52.70
C LEU A 260 -23.35 -4.05 -53.94
N ILE A 261 -22.02 -3.93 -54.04
CA ILE A 261 -21.34 -3.37 -55.21
C ILE A 261 -21.60 -4.29 -56.42
N ASP A 262 -21.40 -5.59 -56.26
CA ASP A 262 -21.63 -6.58 -57.32
C ASP A 262 -23.09 -6.57 -57.79
N ARG A 263 -24.05 -6.52 -56.86
CA ARG A 263 -25.47 -6.44 -57.20
C ARG A 263 -25.81 -5.16 -57.96
N SER A 264 -25.23 -4.03 -57.59
CA SER A 264 -25.46 -2.76 -58.28
C SER A 264 -24.92 -2.81 -59.72
N ALA A 265 -23.73 -3.38 -59.92
CA ALA A 265 -23.14 -3.54 -61.25
C ALA A 265 -24.04 -4.41 -62.17
N LEU A 266 -24.60 -5.51 -61.63
CA LEU A 266 -25.54 -6.36 -62.36
C LEU A 266 -26.87 -5.66 -62.67
N GLN A 267 -27.36 -4.80 -61.77
CA GLN A 267 -28.63 -4.09 -61.96
C GLN A 267 -28.54 -3.07 -63.11
N ASP A 268 -27.40 -2.39 -63.26
CA ASP A 268 -27.16 -1.43 -64.34
C ASP A 268 -27.13 -2.10 -65.73
N GLU A 269 -26.64 -3.35 -65.83
CA GLU A 269 -26.68 -4.15 -67.07
C GLU A 269 -28.10 -4.58 -67.49
N LEU A 270 -29.07 -4.57 -66.58
CA LEU A 270 -30.40 -5.18 -66.77
C LEU A 270 -31.56 -4.20 -66.95
N THR A 271 -31.33 -2.88 -66.98
CA THR A 271 -32.43 -1.91 -67.12
C THR A 271 -32.88 -1.73 -68.59
N PRO A 272 -34.16 -1.99 -68.94
CA PRO A 272 -34.68 -1.67 -70.26
C PRO A 272 -34.99 -0.18 -70.37
N ILE A 273 -34.66 0.40 -71.53
CA ILE A 273 -34.86 1.79 -71.92
C ILE A 273 -36.36 2.09 -72.12
N ASP A 274 -36.76 3.32 -71.72
CA ASP A 274 -37.99 4.07 -72.05
C ASP A 274 -39.32 3.72 -71.38
N SER A 275 -39.56 4.36 -70.24
CA SER A 275 -40.85 5.04 -70.04
C SER A 275 -40.57 6.51 -69.72
N ASP A 276 -40.85 7.43 -70.65
CA ASP A 276 -40.86 8.87 -70.36
C ASP A 276 -42.14 9.17 -69.56
N PRO A 277 -42.05 9.41 -68.24
CA PRO A 277 -43.23 9.62 -67.39
C PRO A 277 -43.93 10.95 -67.66
N VAL A 278 -43.34 11.86 -68.45
CA VAL A 278 -43.87 13.18 -68.76
C VAL A 278 -44.59 13.15 -70.11
N ASN A 279 -43.92 12.71 -71.17
CA ASN A 279 -44.48 12.80 -72.53
C ASN A 279 -45.35 11.61 -72.92
N HIS A 280 -45.02 10.40 -72.45
CA HIS A 280 -45.79 9.18 -72.76
C HIS A 280 -46.15 8.37 -71.51
N PRO A 281 -46.91 8.94 -70.55
CA PRO A 281 -47.25 8.22 -69.34
C PRO A 281 -48.06 6.97 -69.68
N LEU A 282 -47.61 5.80 -69.18
CA LEU A 282 -48.22 4.48 -69.43
C LEU A 282 -49.72 4.36 -69.13
N HIS A 283 -50.30 5.34 -68.43
CA HIS A 283 -51.73 5.38 -68.09
C HIS A 283 -52.57 6.25 -69.05
N TYR A 284 -51.94 6.95 -70.01
CA TYR A 284 -52.61 7.72 -71.08
C TYR A 284 -52.33 7.18 -72.49
N THR A 285 -51.33 6.31 -72.65
CA THR A 285 -50.91 5.74 -73.95
C THR A 285 -51.43 4.33 -74.19
N ARG A 286 -52.41 3.86 -73.40
CA ARG A 286 -53.00 2.52 -73.58
C ARG A 286 -54.08 2.52 -74.66
N GLY A 287 -53.72 2.05 -75.85
CA GLY A 287 -54.62 1.89 -76.99
C GLY A 287 -53.90 2.18 -78.31
N GLY A 288 -54.67 2.26 -79.40
CA GLY A 288 -54.15 2.72 -80.70
C GLY A 288 -54.15 4.25 -80.87
N ILE A 289 -54.62 4.99 -79.86
CA ILE A 289 -54.69 6.46 -79.81
C ILE A 289 -54.32 6.93 -78.40
N GLU A 290 -53.72 8.11 -78.24
CA GLU A 290 -53.45 8.66 -76.91
C GLU A 290 -54.71 9.33 -76.32
N CYS A 291 -54.78 9.36 -74.99
CA CYS A 291 -55.90 9.99 -74.28
C CYS A 291 -56.07 11.47 -74.66
N ILE A 292 -54.99 12.18 -74.98
CA ILE A 292 -55.06 13.59 -75.39
C ILE A 292 -55.76 13.74 -76.74
N ASP A 293 -55.40 12.90 -77.73
CA ASP A 293 -56.03 12.90 -79.06
C ASP A 293 -57.54 12.62 -78.96
N ALA A 294 -57.92 11.68 -78.10
CA ALA A 294 -59.32 11.36 -77.85
C ALA A 294 -60.10 12.53 -77.22
N ILE A 295 -59.48 13.28 -76.30
CA ILE A 295 -60.08 14.47 -75.68
C ILE A 295 -60.22 15.60 -76.70
N GLU A 296 -59.20 15.85 -77.52
CA GLU A 296 -59.25 16.87 -78.58
C GLU A 296 -60.39 16.57 -79.57
N ALA A 297 -60.52 15.32 -80.02
CA ALA A 297 -61.59 14.92 -80.90
C ALA A 297 -62.98 15.06 -80.26
N ALA A 298 -63.14 14.66 -78.99
CA ALA A 298 -64.43 14.68 -78.30
C ALA A 298 -64.90 16.08 -77.88
N THR A 299 -63.97 17.03 -77.74
CA THR A 299 -64.26 18.42 -77.38
C THR A 299 -64.36 19.34 -78.60
N ALA A 300 -64.10 18.82 -79.80
CA ALA A 300 -64.24 19.56 -81.05
C ALA A 300 -65.68 20.08 -81.23
N GLY A 301 -65.84 21.41 -81.24
CA GLY A 301 -67.14 22.08 -81.35
C GLY A 301 -67.84 22.39 -80.02
N LEU A 302 -67.28 21.96 -78.89
CA LEU A 302 -67.69 22.42 -77.56
C LEU A 302 -66.95 23.72 -77.18
N SER A 303 -67.53 24.53 -76.29
CA SER A 303 -66.87 25.76 -75.83
C SER A 303 -67.03 25.97 -74.32
N GLY A 304 -66.11 26.74 -73.73
CA GLY A 304 -66.16 27.11 -72.32
C GLY A 304 -66.20 25.92 -71.36
N SER A 305 -67.13 25.97 -70.40
CA SER A 305 -67.24 24.97 -69.34
C SER A 305 -67.58 23.57 -69.85
N GLU A 306 -68.36 23.46 -70.93
CA GLU A 306 -68.78 22.17 -71.50
C GLU A 306 -67.59 21.40 -72.07
N ALA A 307 -66.69 22.08 -72.79
CA ALA A 307 -65.47 21.47 -73.32
C ALA A 307 -64.54 20.99 -72.18
N TYR A 308 -64.33 21.82 -71.15
CA TYR A 308 -63.47 21.47 -70.02
C TYR A 308 -64.00 20.26 -69.25
N ILE A 309 -65.28 20.28 -68.91
CA ILE A 309 -65.94 19.20 -68.16
C ILE A 309 -65.89 17.90 -68.97
N THR A 310 -66.18 17.96 -70.27
CA THR A 310 -66.12 16.79 -71.17
C THR A 310 -64.71 16.18 -71.21
N GLY A 311 -63.66 16.99 -71.39
CA GLY A 311 -62.28 16.50 -71.36
C GLY A 311 -61.88 15.91 -70.00
N ALA A 312 -62.34 16.50 -68.90
CA ALA A 312 -62.10 15.98 -67.55
C ALA A 312 -62.75 14.59 -67.36
N VAL A 313 -64.00 14.41 -67.78
CA VAL A 313 -64.70 13.12 -67.71
C VAL A 313 -63.93 12.05 -68.49
N ILE A 314 -63.54 12.32 -69.73
CA ILE A 314 -62.80 11.37 -70.58
C ILE A 314 -61.45 11.00 -69.93
N LYS A 315 -60.67 11.99 -69.46
CA LYS A 315 -59.40 11.77 -68.77
C LYS A 315 -59.54 10.79 -67.59
N TYR A 316 -60.58 10.94 -66.78
CA TYR A 316 -60.80 10.06 -65.63
C TYR A 316 -61.29 8.68 -66.04
N LEU A 317 -62.21 8.59 -67.01
CA LEU A 317 -62.68 7.32 -67.58
C LEU A 317 -61.60 6.57 -68.36
N TRP A 318 -60.56 7.26 -68.84
CA TRP A 318 -59.45 6.61 -69.54
C TRP A 318 -58.50 5.92 -68.56
N ARG A 319 -58.09 6.66 -67.52
CA ARG A 319 -56.98 6.25 -66.65
C ARG A 319 -57.41 5.45 -65.41
N TRP A 320 -58.72 5.36 -65.10
CA TRP A 320 -59.20 4.83 -63.81
C TRP A 320 -58.57 3.48 -63.46
N LYS A 321 -58.57 2.51 -64.37
CA LYS A 321 -58.08 1.15 -64.10
C LYS A 321 -56.57 1.11 -63.80
N TRP A 322 -55.82 2.11 -64.25
CA TRP A 322 -54.36 2.10 -64.27
C TRP A 322 -53.71 3.20 -63.42
N LYS A 323 -54.51 4.04 -62.76
CA LYS A 323 -54.03 5.11 -61.87
C LYS A 323 -54.67 5.06 -60.49
N ASN A 324 -55.93 5.51 -60.34
CA ASN A 324 -56.55 5.68 -59.03
C ASN A 324 -57.83 4.84 -58.81
N GLY A 325 -58.14 3.91 -59.71
CA GLY A 325 -59.28 3.00 -59.60
C GLY A 325 -60.61 3.74 -59.41
N ARG A 326 -61.31 3.42 -58.32
CA ARG A 326 -62.64 3.95 -58.00
C ARG A 326 -62.67 5.47 -57.84
N GLU A 327 -61.60 6.10 -57.38
CA GLU A 327 -61.57 7.55 -57.17
C GLU A 327 -61.70 8.34 -58.49
N ASP A 328 -61.09 7.86 -59.56
CA ASP A 328 -61.23 8.51 -60.87
C ASP A 328 -62.66 8.34 -61.40
N LEU A 329 -63.32 7.20 -61.15
CA LEU A 329 -64.74 7.02 -61.49
C LEU A 329 -65.65 8.00 -60.72
N GLN A 330 -65.39 8.23 -59.44
CA GLN A 330 -66.12 9.22 -58.64
C GLN A 330 -65.89 10.65 -59.15
N LYS A 331 -64.67 10.98 -59.57
CA LYS A 331 -64.37 12.28 -60.20
C LYS A 331 -65.09 12.42 -61.53
N ALA A 332 -65.12 11.38 -62.36
CA ALA A 332 -65.88 11.38 -63.62
C ALA A 332 -67.37 11.65 -63.36
N ALA A 333 -67.98 10.95 -62.39
CA ALA A 333 -69.37 11.16 -61.99
C ALA A 333 -69.63 12.61 -61.56
N TRP A 334 -68.77 13.16 -60.70
CA TRP A 334 -68.89 14.55 -60.24
C TRP A 334 -68.86 15.58 -61.37
N TYR A 335 -68.01 15.36 -62.39
CA TYR A 335 -67.98 16.23 -63.57
C TYR A 335 -69.23 16.05 -64.46
N ILE A 336 -69.72 14.83 -64.61
CA ILE A 336 -70.98 14.55 -65.34
C ILE A 336 -72.16 15.26 -64.67
N ASP A 337 -72.28 15.19 -63.35
CA ASP A 337 -73.36 15.84 -62.60
C ASP A 337 -73.36 17.36 -62.82
N ARG A 338 -72.16 17.97 -62.91
CA ARG A 338 -72.01 19.39 -63.25
C ARG A 338 -72.40 19.70 -64.69
N LEU A 339 -72.10 18.82 -65.64
CA LEU A 339 -72.50 18.99 -67.03
C LEU A 339 -74.03 18.94 -67.19
N ILE A 340 -74.70 18.10 -66.39
CA ILE A 340 -76.16 17.98 -66.37
C ILE A 340 -76.83 19.20 -65.70
N GLY A 341 -76.06 20.03 -64.97
CA GLY A 341 -76.58 21.21 -64.26
C GLY A 341 -77.02 20.91 -62.81
N GLY A 342 -76.39 19.93 -62.16
CA GLY A 342 -76.71 19.47 -60.80
C GLY A 342 -76.73 20.55 -59.70
N ASP A 343 -76.14 21.72 -59.91
CA ASP A 343 -76.24 22.87 -58.99
C ASP A 343 -77.65 23.50 -58.94
N GLN A 344 -78.58 23.09 -59.83
CA GLN A 344 -80.00 23.52 -59.81
C GLN A 344 -80.95 22.48 -59.17
N LEU A 345 -80.48 21.28 -58.81
CA LEU A 345 -81.32 20.20 -58.28
C LEU A 345 -81.37 20.11 -56.74
N GLU A 346 -80.60 20.92 -56.01
CA GLU A 346 -80.66 21.05 -54.54
C GLU A 346 -81.58 22.18 -54.03
N GLN A 347 -82.09 23.05 -54.90
CA GLN A 347 -83.04 24.12 -54.51
C GLN A 347 -84.53 23.72 -54.64
N ALA A 348 -84.83 22.46 -54.96
CA ALA A 348 -86.20 21.97 -55.15
C ALA A 348 -86.50 20.65 -54.41
N LYS A 349 -85.86 20.40 -53.26
CA LYS A 349 -86.22 19.30 -52.35
C LYS A 349 -86.26 19.74 -50.90
#